data_AF-A0A6P1BB04-F1
#
_entry.id   AF-A0A6P1BB04-F1
#
_cell.length_a   1.000
_cell.length_b   1.000
_cell.length_c   1.000
_cell.angle_alpha   90.00
_cell.angle_beta   90.00
_cell.angle_gamma   90.00
#
_symmetry.space_group_name_H-M   'P 1'
#
loop_
_entity.id
_entity.type
_entity.pdbx_description
1 polymer ?
#
loop_
_entity_poly.entity_id
_entity_poly.type
_entity_poly.pdbx_seq_one_letter_code
_entity_poly.pdbx_strand_id
1 'polypeptide(L)'
;MTDNGPPKNPYHNRQIHPRHPQQGTHQAGEDAEKVTPEDSAREAASGSPDAASVAPGAAEDAHDAIARLVAENVDLKDRLLRALADAENIRRRAERELNDMRQYAVTRFAGDMLNVADNLERAMSSLPAELRRNAGPFTTFVEGVELTEKELLRSLEAHGVKKLDPTGSRFDPHFHEAMFQVQDPSVPSGTVTTVVQPGYAIGSRSLRPAKVGVAS
;
A
#
# COMPACT_ATOMS: atom_id res chain seq x y z
N MET A 1 -38.49 -9.84 45.93
CA MET A 1 -37.95 -9.22 44.70
C MET A 1 -36.72 -10.00 44.30
N THR A 2 -36.85 -10.79 43.25
CA THR A 2 -35.86 -11.71 42.70
C THR A 2 -34.90 -10.97 41.79
N ASP A 3 -33.60 -11.02 42.09
CA ASP A 3 -32.56 -10.45 41.23
C ASP A 3 -32.01 -11.52 40.28
N ASN A 4 -31.94 -11.15 39.00
CA ASN A 4 -31.66 -12.00 37.85
C ASN A 4 -30.15 -11.98 37.58
N GLY A 5 -29.46 -13.04 38.01
CA GLY A 5 -28.09 -13.31 37.57
C GLY A 5 -28.02 -13.59 36.06
N PRO A 6 -26.92 -13.21 35.38
CA PRO A 6 -26.79 -13.34 33.93
C PRO A 6 -26.74 -14.82 33.48
N PRO A 7 -27.22 -15.13 32.25
CA PRO A 7 -27.27 -16.51 31.76
C PRO A 7 -25.87 -17.09 31.53
N LYS A 8 -25.69 -18.36 31.95
CA LYS A 8 -24.47 -19.16 31.75
C LYS A 8 -24.31 -19.52 30.27
N ASN A 9 -23.18 -19.14 29.69
CA ASN A 9 -22.75 -19.50 28.33
C ASN A 9 -22.34 -20.99 28.26
N PRO A 10 -22.87 -21.81 27.32
CA PRO A 10 -22.68 -23.26 27.33
C PRO A 10 -21.42 -23.78 26.60
N TYR A 11 -20.50 -22.94 26.14
CA TYR A 11 -19.29 -23.42 25.45
C TYR A 11 -18.13 -23.72 26.40
N HIS A 12 -18.10 -24.95 26.89
CA HIS A 12 -16.99 -25.55 27.62
C HIS A 12 -15.83 -25.93 26.66
N ASN A 13 -14.68 -25.32 26.91
CA ASN A 13 -13.31 -25.86 26.94
C ASN A 13 -12.79 -26.83 25.84
N ARG A 14 -11.78 -26.37 25.08
CA ARG A 14 -10.57 -27.17 24.81
C ARG A 14 -9.34 -26.25 24.74
N GLN A 15 -8.61 -26.20 25.86
CA GLN A 15 -7.30 -25.56 26.00
C GLN A 15 -6.29 -26.17 25.01
N ILE A 16 -5.70 -25.34 24.16
CA ILE A 16 -4.52 -25.68 23.35
C ILE A 16 -3.34 -24.90 23.93
N HIS A 17 -2.42 -25.61 24.57
CA HIS A 17 -1.20 -25.04 25.14
C HIS A 17 -0.19 -24.75 24.01
N PRO A 18 0.55 -23.63 24.06
CA PRO A 18 1.63 -23.36 23.12
C PRO A 18 2.89 -24.15 23.50
N ARG A 19 3.40 -25.00 22.60
CA ARG A 19 4.74 -25.58 22.76
C ARG A 19 5.80 -24.57 22.29
N HIS A 20 6.54 -24.04 23.26
CA HIS A 20 7.82 -23.36 23.03
C HIS A 20 8.88 -24.36 22.50
N PRO A 21 9.81 -23.91 21.63
CA PRO A 21 11.00 -24.68 21.29
C PRO A 21 12.10 -24.43 22.35
N GLN A 22 12.61 -25.48 22.97
CA GLN A 22 13.86 -25.43 23.74
C GLN A 22 15.01 -25.93 22.87
N GLN A 23 16.06 -25.09 22.80
CA GLN A 23 17.37 -25.39 22.24
C GLN A 23 18.22 -26.17 23.26
N GLY A 24 19.10 -27.06 22.78
CA GLY A 24 20.07 -27.79 23.60
C GLY A 24 20.92 -28.78 22.79
N THR A 25 21.87 -28.22 22.03
CA THR A 25 23.19 -28.72 21.58
C THR A 25 23.50 -30.23 21.55
N HIS A 26 23.94 -30.74 20.38
CA HIS A 26 25.24 -31.41 20.19
C HIS A 26 25.60 -31.52 18.67
N GLN A 27 26.72 -30.92 18.28
CA GLN A 27 27.57 -31.18 17.09
C GLN A 27 28.19 -32.60 17.21
N ALA A 28 28.68 -33.35 16.20
CA ALA A 28 29.06 -33.15 14.80
C ALA A 28 29.16 -34.54 14.09
N GLY A 29 29.35 -34.55 12.77
CA GLY A 29 29.78 -35.69 11.93
C GLY A 29 28.88 -35.86 10.70
N GLU A 30 29.12 -35.15 9.60
CA GLU A 30 29.89 -35.62 8.42
C GLU A 30 29.35 -36.93 7.84
N ASP A 31 28.66 -36.82 6.69
CA ASP A 31 29.08 -37.44 5.42
C ASP A 31 27.91 -37.47 4.43
N ALA A 32 28.12 -36.79 3.30
CA ALA A 32 27.23 -36.80 2.15
C ALA A 32 27.74 -37.86 1.18
N GLU A 33 26.91 -38.85 0.84
CA GLU A 33 27.24 -39.76 -0.26
C GLU A 33 26.01 -40.04 -1.14
N LYS A 34 26.26 -39.85 -2.44
CA LYS A 34 25.34 -39.81 -3.55
C LYS A 34 25.43 -41.17 -4.25
N VAL A 35 24.35 -41.94 -4.27
CA VAL A 35 24.31 -43.26 -4.92
C VAL A 35 23.61 -43.16 -6.28
N THR A 36 24.36 -43.44 -7.34
CA THR A 36 23.85 -43.86 -8.66
C THR A 36 24.25 -45.31 -8.88
N PRO A 37 23.33 -46.21 -9.25
CA PRO A 37 23.69 -47.55 -9.70
C PRO A 37 23.61 -47.64 -11.22
N GLU A 38 24.75 -47.89 -11.87
CA GLU A 38 24.78 -48.54 -13.18
C GLU A 38 25.55 -49.86 -13.07
N ASP A 39 24.92 -50.86 -13.67
CA ASP A 39 25.46 -52.03 -14.34
C ASP A 39 25.83 -53.30 -13.54
N SER A 40 25.00 -54.32 -13.74
CA SER A 40 25.43 -55.73 -13.77
C SER A 40 24.46 -56.52 -14.64
N ALA A 41 24.94 -56.86 -15.83
CA ALA A 41 24.29 -57.74 -16.79
C ALA A 41 24.71 -59.22 -16.60
N ARG A 42 23.83 -60.11 -17.11
CA ARG A 42 23.95 -61.56 -17.40
C ARG A 42 23.62 -62.53 -16.25
N GLU A 43 22.91 -63.65 -16.44
CA GLU A 43 22.44 -64.36 -17.64
C GLU A 43 21.24 -65.27 -17.27
N ALA A 44 20.50 -65.68 -18.30
CA ALA A 44 19.19 -66.32 -18.27
C ALA A 44 19.19 -67.81 -17.85
N ALA A 45 18.06 -68.31 -17.34
CA ALA A 45 17.20 -69.28 -18.04
C ALA A 45 16.02 -69.80 -17.20
N SER A 46 14.92 -70.09 -17.91
CA SER A 46 13.83 -71.02 -17.59
C SER A 46 12.63 -70.50 -16.80
N GLY A 47 11.57 -70.14 -17.54
CA GLY A 47 10.20 -70.21 -17.03
C GLY A 47 9.18 -69.35 -17.78
N SER A 48 8.82 -69.71 -19.01
CA SER A 48 7.48 -69.39 -19.53
C SER A 48 6.70 -70.71 -19.57
N PRO A 49 5.50 -70.73 -18.98
CA PRO A 49 4.30 -70.33 -19.70
C PRO A 49 3.58 -69.25 -18.88
N ASP A 50 2.97 -68.22 -19.45
CA ASP A 50 1.91 -68.30 -20.43
C ASP A 50 1.76 -66.87 -20.94
N ALA A 51 1.99 -66.68 -22.24
CA ALA A 51 1.60 -65.48 -22.94
C ALA A 51 0.07 -65.52 -23.05
N ALA A 52 -0.61 -65.21 -21.95
CA ALA A 52 -2.00 -64.81 -22.00
C ALA A 52 -2.04 -63.56 -22.88
N SER A 53 -2.55 -63.71 -24.10
CA SER A 53 -2.64 -62.67 -25.09
C SER A 53 -3.33 -61.45 -24.47
N VAL A 54 -2.56 -60.42 -24.16
CA VAL A 54 -3.12 -59.07 -24.18
C VAL A 54 -3.47 -58.89 -25.64
N ALA A 55 -4.76 -58.97 -25.95
CA ALA A 55 -5.23 -58.67 -27.30
C ALA A 55 -4.58 -57.34 -27.71
N PRO A 56 -4.00 -57.22 -28.92
CA PRO A 56 -3.29 -56.01 -29.33
C PRO A 56 -4.10 -54.72 -29.12
N GLY A 57 -5.44 -54.81 -29.17
CA GLY A 57 -6.35 -53.72 -28.83
C GLY A 57 -6.34 -53.27 -27.36
N ALA A 58 -6.13 -54.16 -26.38
CA ALA A 58 -6.16 -53.78 -24.95
C ALA A 58 -4.91 -53.02 -24.49
N ALA A 59 -3.77 -53.24 -25.14
CA ALA A 59 -2.56 -52.45 -24.92
C ALA A 59 -2.65 -51.09 -25.63
N GLU A 60 -3.18 -51.06 -26.86
CA GLU A 60 -3.45 -49.81 -27.60
C GLU A 60 -4.47 -48.92 -26.87
N ASP A 61 -5.55 -49.48 -26.33
CA ASP A 61 -6.55 -48.76 -25.52
C ASP A 61 -5.94 -48.14 -24.26
N ALA A 62 -4.99 -48.84 -23.61
CA ALA A 62 -4.28 -48.32 -22.44
C ALA A 62 -3.31 -47.19 -22.82
N HIS A 63 -2.62 -47.30 -23.95
CA HIS A 63 -1.75 -46.24 -24.47
C HIS A 63 -2.54 -44.98 -24.83
N ASP A 64 -3.70 -45.12 -25.47
CA ASP A 64 -4.59 -44.01 -25.80
C ASP A 64 -5.17 -43.34 -24.54
N ALA A 65 -5.54 -44.13 -23.52
CA ALA A 65 -5.99 -43.61 -22.24
C ALA A 65 -4.89 -42.80 -21.53
N ILE A 66 -3.65 -43.30 -21.53
CA ILE A 66 -2.49 -42.58 -20.96
C ILE A 66 -2.23 -41.28 -21.73
N ALA A 67 -2.26 -41.31 -23.07
CA ALA A 67 -2.05 -40.14 -23.89
C ALA A 67 -3.10 -39.04 -23.62
N ARG A 68 -4.38 -39.43 -23.48
CA ARG A 68 -5.47 -38.50 -23.11
C ARG A 68 -5.25 -37.89 -21.72
N LEU A 69 -4.91 -38.71 -20.72
CA LEU A 69 -4.64 -38.24 -19.36
C LEU A 69 -3.43 -37.31 -19.30
N VAL A 70 -2.38 -37.57 -20.09
CA VAL A 70 -1.22 -36.66 -20.19
C VAL A 70 -1.60 -35.34 -20.81
N ALA A 71 -2.38 -35.35 -21.90
CA ALA A 71 -2.86 -34.13 -22.54
C ALA A 71 -3.77 -33.31 -21.60
N GLU A 72 -4.68 -33.96 -20.89
CA GLU A 72 -5.53 -33.33 -19.87
C GLU A 72 -4.68 -32.78 -18.71
N ASN A 73 -3.67 -33.51 -18.26
CA ASN A 73 -2.77 -33.04 -17.20
C ASN A 73 -1.99 -31.79 -17.63
N VAL A 74 -1.56 -31.72 -18.89
CA VAL A 74 -0.89 -30.54 -19.46
C VAL A 74 -1.85 -29.35 -19.53
N ASP A 75 -3.08 -29.53 -20.02
CA ASP A 75 -4.10 -28.47 -20.05
C ASP A 75 -4.47 -27.97 -18.64
N LEU A 76 -4.67 -28.89 -17.70
CA LEU A 76 -4.93 -28.54 -16.29
C LEU A 76 -3.76 -27.78 -15.66
N LYS A 77 -2.51 -28.16 -15.95
CA LYS A 77 -1.32 -27.44 -15.50
C LYS A 77 -1.24 -26.03 -16.09
N ASP A 78 -1.52 -25.87 -17.39
CA ASP A 78 -1.55 -24.54 -18.03
C ASP A 78 -2.63 -23.66 -17.41
N ARG A 79 -3.85 -24.19 -17.23
CA ARG A 79 -4.95 -23.48 -16.56
C ARG A 79 -4.60 -23.10 -15.13
N LEU A 80 -3.97 -24.00 -14.38
CA LEU A 80 -3.54 -23.74 -13.01
C LEU A 80 -2.48 -22.64 -12.96
N LEU A 81 -1.45 -22.71 -13.82
CA LEU A 81 -0.40 -21.69 -13.88
C LEU A 81 -0.97 -20.32 -14.26
N ARG A 82 -1.90 -20.27 -15.21
CA ARG A 82 -2.62 -19.04 -15.57
C ARG A 82 -3.43 -18.50 -14.40
N ALA A 83 -4.21 -19.35 -13.72
CA ALA A 83 -5.00 -18.95 -12.57
C ALA A 83 -4.14 -18.43 -11.40
N LEU A 84 -2.99 -19.04 -11.15
CA LEU A 84 -2.03 -18.59 -10.14
C LEU A 84 -1.41 -17.23 -10.52
N ALA A 85 -1.08 -17.03 -11.80
CA ALA A 85 -0.59 -15.75 -12.28
C ALA A 85 -1.65 -14.64 -12.14
N ASP A 86 -2.90 -14.93 -12.48
CA ASP A 86 -4.02 -13.99 -12.32
C ASP A 86 -4.26 -13.64 -10.85
N ALA A 87 -4.25 -14.64 -9.96
CA ALA A 87 -4.39 -14.42 -8.52
C ALA A 87 -3.26 -13.53 -7.95
N GLU A 88 -2.02 -13.77 -8.37
CA GLU A 88 -0.87 -12.95 -7.95
C GLU A 88 -0.96 -11.51 -8.49
N ASN A 89 -1.43 -11.32 -9.73
CA ASN A 89 -1.66 -10.01 -10.31
C ASN A 89 -2.76 -9.23 -9.56
N ILE A 90 -3.86 -9.92 -9.20
CA ILE A 90 -4.94 -9.34 -8.38
C ILE A 90 -4.42 -8.96 -7.00
N ARG A 91 -3.66 -9.83 -6.33
CA ARG A 91 -3.06 -9.55 -5.02
C ARG A 91 -2.18 -8.30 -5.06
N ARG A 92 -1.26 -8.21 -6.03
CA ARG A 92 -0.39 -7.03 -6.20
C ARG A 92 -1.15 -5.75 -6.54
N ARG A 93 -2.27 -5.86 -7.26
CA ARG A 93 -3.15 -4.72 -7.52
C ARG A 93 -3.85 -4.27 -6.25
N ALA A 94 -4.47 -5.21 -5.52
CA ALA A 94 -5.18 -4.93 -4.28
C ALA A 94 -4.26 -4.30 -3.23
N GLU A 95 -3.00 -4.76 -3.12
CA GLU A 95 -2.02 -4.16 -2.20
C GLU A 95 -1.71 -2.70 -2.53
N ARG A 96 -1.56 -2.37 -3.82
CA ARG A 96 -1.37 -0.98 -4.26
C ARG A 96 -2.60 -0.13 -3.96
N GLU A 97 -3.78 -0.63 -4.30
CA GLU A 97 -5.05 0.06 -4.02
C GLU A 97 -5.27 0.28 -2.51
N LEU A 98 -4.93 -0.69 -1.66
CA LEU A 98 -5.00 -0.56 -0.21
C LEU A 98 -4.04 0.50 0.33
N ASN A 99 -2.80 0.56 -0.20
CA ASN A 99 -1.83 1.57 0.19
C ASN A 99 -2.29 2.97 -0.24
N ASP A 100 -2.80 3.12 -1.46
CA ASP A 100 -3.38 4.37 -1.94
C ASP A 100 -4.57 4.78 -1.07
N MET A 101 -5.49 3.85 -0.80
CA MET A 101 -6.66 4.10 0.07
C MET A 101 -6.23 4.58 1.46
N ARG A 102 -5.19 3.97 2.05
CA ARG A 102 -4.65 4.42 3.36
C ARG A 102 -4.04 5.80 3.29
N GLN A 103 -3.25 6.07 2.26
CA GLN A 103 -2.61 7.38 2.08
C GLN A 103 -3.63 8.49 1.87
N TYR A 104 -4.70 8.22 1.11
CA TYR A 104 -5.71 9.22 0.74
C TYR A 104 -6.98 9.19 1.59
N ALA A 105 -7.10 8.31 2.59
CA ALA A 105 -8.30 8.22 3.45
C ALA A 105 -8.58 9.54 4.21
N VAL A 106 -7.53 10.27 4.59
CA VAL A 106 -7.64 11.53 5.34
C VAL A 106 -7.85 12.76 4.48
N THR A 107 -7.91 12.63 3.15
CA THR A 107 -7.95 13.75 2.18
C THR A 107 -9.03 14.78 2.53
N ARG A 108 -10.27 14.33 2.75
CA ARG A 108 -11.39 15.23 3.05
C ARG A 108 -11.20 15.95 4.39
N PHE A 109 -10.83 15.20 5.42
CA PHE A 109 -10.58 15.74 6.75
C PHE A 109 -9.43 16.76 6.74
N ALA A 110 -8.32 16.42 6.08
CA ALA A 110 -7.19 17.32 5.90
C ALA A 110 -7.63 18.61 5.18
N GLY A 111 -8.42 18.50 4.11
CA GLY A 111 -8.99 19.64 3.40
C GLY A 111 -9.83 20.55 4.31
N ASP A 112 -10.68 19.98 5.16
CA ASP A 112 -11.47 20.74 6.13
C ASP A 112 -10.58 21.43 7.18
N MET A 113 -9.50 20.77 7.63
CA MET A 113 -8.53 21.36 8.57
C MET A 113 -7.72 22.51 7.97
N LEU A 114 -7.49 22.53 6.65
CA LEU A 114 -6.86 23.68 6.00
C LEU A 114 -7.71 24.95 6.12
N ASN A 115 -9.04 24.84 6.14
CA ASN A 115 -9.91 25.99 6.38
C ASN A 115 -9.74 26.54 7.80
N VAL A 116 -9.48 25.66 8.77
CA VAL A 116 -9.18 26.06 10.16
C VAL A 116 -7.84 26.78 10.23
N ALA A 117 -6.80 26.24 9.59
CA ALA A 117 -5.49 26.87 9.50
C ALA A 117 -5.57 28.27 8.85
N ASP A 118 -6.27 28.40 7.71
CA ASP A 118 -6.48 29.70 7.05
C ASP A 118 -7.22 30.71 7.93
N ASN A 119 -8.16 30.26 8.77
CA ASN A 119 -8.89 31.13 9.68
C ASN A 119 -8.01 31.61 10.84
N LEU A 120 -7.11 30.76 11.34
CA LEU A 120 -6.08 31.15 12.31
C LEU A 120 -5.14 32.20 11.69
N GLU A 121 -4.63 31.95 10.48
CA GLU A 121 -3.77 32.88 9.74
C GLU A 121 -4.47 34.23 9.50
N ARG A 122 -5.75 34.21 9.12
CA ARG A 122 -6.58 35.40 8.91
C ARG A 122 -6.80 36.17 10.21
N ALA A 123 -7.09 35.47 11.31
CA ALA A 123 -7.25 36.08 12.62
C ALA A 123 -5.96 36.79 13.04
N MET A 124 -4.80 36.13 12.88
CA MET A 124 -3.49 36.70 13.17
C MET A 124 -3.15 37.89 12.26
N SER A 125 -3.47 37.80 10.98
CA SER A 125 -3.23 38.87 9.99
C SER A 125 -4.11 40.09 10.20
N SER A 126 -5.30 39.91 10.80
CA SER A 126 -6.24 41.01 11.10
C SER A 126 -5.77 41.90 12.27
N LEU A 127 -4.79 41.44 13.05
CA LEU A 127 -4.24 42.21 14.16
C LEU A 127 -3.45 43.43 13.64
N PRO A 128 -3.66 44.62 14.23
CA PRO A 128 -2.84 45.81 13.96
C PRO A 128 -1.34 45.51 14.08
N ALA A 129 -0.53 46.14 13.23
CA ALA A 129 0.91 45.88 13.18
C ALA A 129 1.64 46.25 14.48
N GLU A 130 1.08 47.16 15.29
CA GLU A 130 1.56 47.49 16.62
C GLU A 130 1.36 46.32 17.60
N LEU A 131 0.17 45.71 17.58
CA LEU A 131 -0.16 44.56 18.43
C LEU A 131 0.57 43.29 18.02
N ARG A 132 0.84 43.08 16.73
CA ARG A 132 1.67 41.93 16.29
C ARG A 132 3.12 41.99 16.76
N ARG A 133 3.67 43.20 16.91
CA ARG A 133 5.06 43.39 17.36
C ARG A 133 5.19 43.48 18.87
N ASN A 134 4.16 43.99 19.54
CA ASN A 134 4.12 44.10 20.99
C ASN A 134 2.66 44.17 21.47
N ALA A 135 2.05 43.00 21.70
CA ALA A 135 0.66 42.91 22.13
C ALA A 135 0.48 43.28 23.63
N GLY A 136 1.55 43.74 24.30
CA GLY A 136 1.56 44.04 25.73
C GLY A 136 1.09 42.83 26.55
N PRO A 137 -0.02 42.91 27.29
CA PRO A 137 -0.54 41.79 28.08
C PRO A 137 -1.03 40.61 27.23
N PHE A 138 -1.24 40.78 25.92
CA PHE A 138 -1.74 39.72 25.03
C PHE A 138 -0.63 38.99 24.27
N THR A 139 0.65 39.31 24.49
CA THR A 139 1.77 38.73 23.71
C THR A 139 1.80 37.20 23.81
N THR A 140 1.65 36.66 25.01
CA THR A 140 1.60 35.20 25.23
C THR A 140 0.40 34.54 24.55
N PHE A 141 -0.73 35.26 24.41
CA PHE A 141 -1.90 34.74 23.70
C PHE A 141 -1.63 34.67 22.19
N VAL A 142 -1.10 35.75 21.61
CA VAL A 142 -0.72 35.83 20.19
C VAL A 142 0.28 34.73 19.83
N GLU A 143 1.35 34.58 20.63
CA GLU A 143 2.34 33.50 20.47
C GLU A 143 1.72 32.11 20.60
N GLY A 144 0.77 31.92 21.54
CA GLY A 144 0.06 30.65 21.71
C GLY A 144 -0.77 30.26 20.48
N VAL A 145 -1.43 31.23 19.84
CA VAL A 145 -2.17 31.00 18.60
C VAL A 145 -1.23 30.66 17.45
N GLU A 146 -0.11 31.37 17.28
CA GLU A 146 0.89 31.05 16.24
C GLU A 146 1.50 29.65 16.44
N LEU A 147 1.79 29.27 17.69
CA LEU A 147 2.32 27.94 17.99
C LEU A 147 1.30 26.85 17.67
N THR A 148 0.02 27.11 17.96
CA THR A 148 -1.08 26.19 17.65
C THR A 148 -1.24 26.01 16.14
N GLU A 149 -1.18 27.09 15.36
CA GLU A 149 -1.20 27.03 13.90
C GLU A 149 -0.01 26.23 13.35
N LYS A 150 1.20 26.48 13.85
CA LYS A 150 2.40 25.74 13.45
C LYS A 150 2.29 24.25 13.78
N GLU A 151 1.73 23.91 14.93
CA GLU A 151 1.55 22.51 15.33
C GLU A 151 0.47 21.81 14.48
N LEU A 152 -0.62 22.51 14.13
CA LEU A 152 -1.62 22.01 13.20
C LEU A 152 -1.00 21.68 11.84
N LEU A 153 -0.19 22.61 11.28
CA LEU A 153 0.49 22.38 10.01
C LEU A 153 1.50 21.23 10.10
N ARG A 154 2.27 21.12 11.18
CA ARG A 154 3.18 19.98 11.41
C ARG A 154 2.44 18.64 11.48
N SER A 155 1.29 18.61 12.14
CA SER A 155 0.47 17.39 12.22
C SER A 155 -0.03 16.97 10.85
N LEU A 156 -0.47 17.92 10.02
CA LEU A 156 -0.85 17.66 8.63
C LEU A 156 0.35 17.15 7.81
N GLU A 157 1.53 17.74 7.96
CA GLU A 157 2.78 17.30 7.31
C GLU A 157 3.17 15.87 7.69
N ALA A 158 3.01 15.48 8.95
CA ALA A 158 3.26 14.12 9.41
C ALA A 158 2.33 13.09 8.73
N HIS A 159 1.14 13.51 8.32
CA HIS A 159 0.19 12.71 7.54
C HIS A 159 0.35 12.87 6.01
N GLY A 160 1.46 13.46 5.56
CA GLY A 160 1.83 13.55 4.14
C GLY A 160 1.23 14.75 3.40
N VAL A 161 0.61 15.70 4.12
CA VAL A 161 0.07 16.94 3.56
C VAL A 161 1.16 18.01 3.52
N LYS A 162 1.52 18.49 2.34
CA LYS A 162 2.58 19.48 2.16
C LYS A 162 2.02 20.80 1.65
N LYS A 163 2.48 21.91 2.22
CA LYS A 163 2.23 23.26 1.70
C LYS A 163 2.98 23.45 0.38
N LEU A 164 2.30 24.03 -0.60
CA LEU A 164 2.86 24.37 -1.90
C LEU A 164 3.19 25.86 -1.93
N ASP A 165 4.45 26.20 -2.21
CA ASP A 165 4.89 27.56 -2.51
C ASP A 165 5.40 27.62 -3.96
N PRO A 166 4.51 27.86 -4.92
CA PRO A 166 4.89 27.87 -6.34
C PRO A 166 5.49 29.19 -6.81
N THR A 167 5.81 30.13 -5.92
CA THR A 167 6.38 31.42 -6.32
C THR A 167 7.66 31.24 -7.15
N GLY A 168 7.71 31.86 -8.33
CA GLY A 168 8.82 31.72 -9.28
C GLY A 168 8.81 30.42 -10.10
N SER A 169 7.87 29.51 -9.85
CA SER A 169 7.73 28.27 -10.62
C SER A 169 6.78 28.46 -11.81
N ARG A 170 6.87 27.56 -12.80
CA ARG A 170 5.90 27.53 -13.90
C ARG A 170 4.52 27.14 -13.38
N PHE A 171 3.47 27.76 -13.94
CA PHE A 171 2.10 27.41 -13.64
C PHE A 171 1.79 25.94 -14.02
N ASP A 172 1.22 25.18 -13.08
CA ASP A 172 0.73 23.82 -13.27
C ASP A 172 -0.77 23.77 -12.91
N PRO A 173 -1.68 23.51 -13.87
CA PRO A 173 -3.11 23.41 -13.62
C PRO A 173 -3.53 22.35 -12.59
N HIS A 174 -2.70 21.34 -12.30
CA HIS A 174 -3.02 20.31 -11.32
C HIS A 174 -2.90 20.83 -9.87
N PHE A 175 -2.03 21.82 -9.65
CA PHE A 175 -1.69 22.32 -8.33
C PHE A 175 -2.03 23.79 -8.13
N HIS A 176 -2.28 24.55 -9.21
CA HIS A 176 -2.48 25.99 -9.17
C HIS A 176 -3.80 26.41 -9.81
N GLU A 177 -4.41 27.44 -9.25
CA GLU A 177 -5.60 28.12 -9.76
C GLU A 177 -5.23 29.57 -10.07
N ALA A 178 -5.16 29.94 -11.35
CA ALA A 178 -4.78 31.29 -11.75
C ALA A 178 -5.94 32.27 -11.49
N MET A 179 -5.72 33.23 -10.60
CA MET A 179 -6.72 34.24 -10.22
C MET A 179 -6.66 35.48 -11.09
N PHE A 180 -5.46 35.89 -11.49
CA PHE A 180 -5.23 37.07 -12.30
C PHE A 180 -3.87 36.98 -13.00
N GLN A 181 -3.70 37.84 -14.00
CA GLN A 181 -2.42 38.02 -14.67
C GLN A 181 -1.72 39.27 -14.17
N VAL A 182 -0.39 39.21 -14.08
CA VAL A 182 0.46 40.33 -13.68
C VAL A 182 1.37 40.67 -14.86
N GLN A 183 1.40 41.94 -15.26
CA GLN A 183 2.39 42.42 -16.22
C GLN A 183 3.74 42.52 -15.50
N ASP A 184 4.59 41.53 -15.73
CA ASP A 184 5.94 41.50 -15.18
C ASP A 184 6.94 41.09 -16.28
N PRO A 185 7.62 42.05 -16.92
CA PRO A 185 8.58 41.76 -17.98
C PRO A 185 9.89 41.14 -17.45
N SER A 186 10.07 41.03 -16.12
CA SER A 186 11.26 40.44 -15.52
C SER A 186 11.23 38.91 -15.48
N VAL A 187 10.05 38.30 -15.63
CA VAL A 187 9.86 36.84 -15.60
C VAL A 187 9.17 36.33 -16.86
N PRO A 188 9.40 35.06 -17.27
CA PRO A 188 8.71 34.49 -18.41
C PRO A 188 7.18 34.40 -18.22
N SER A 189 6.43 34.59 -19.29
CA SER A 189 4.98 34.36 -19.32
C SER A 189 4.63 32.94 -18.84
N GLY A 190 3.59 32.83 -18.01
CA GLY A 190 3.19 31.56 -17.39
C GLY A 190 3.93 31.22 -16.09
N THR A 191 4.75 32.13 -15.56
CA THR A 191 5.41 31.98 -14.24
C THR A 191 4.51 32.49 -13.13
N VAL A 192 4.43 31.77 -12.02
CA VAL A 192 3.70 32.22 -10.83
C VAL A 192 4.48 33.36 -10.15
N THR A 193 3.87 34.54 -10.06
CA THR A 193 4.49 35.74 -9.49
C THR A 193 4.08 35.99 -8.04
N THR A 194 2.87 35.59 -7.67
CA THR A 194 2.33 35.84 -6.33
C THR A 194 1.40 34.72 -5.92
N VAL A 195 1.48 34.29 -4.67
CA VAL A 195 0.54 33.36 -4.05
C VAL A 195 -0.43 34.14 -3.19
N VAL A 196 -1.72 34.10 -3.56
CA VAL A 196 -2.81 34.75 -2.84
C VAL A 196 -3.30 33.86 -1.69
N GLN A 197 -3.39 32.56 -1.96
CA GLN A 197 -3.76 31.55 -0.98
C GLN A 197 -2.85 30.33 -1.20
N PRO A 198 -2.19 29.82 -0.15
CA PRO A 198 -1.32 28.67 -0.30
C PRO A 198 -2.11 27.43 -0.69
N GLY A 199 -1.51 26.65 -1.59
CA GLY A 199 -2.01 25.34 -1.97
C GLY A 199 -1.46 24.25 -1.06
N TYR A 200 -2.10 23.09 -1.07
CA TYR A 200 -1.66 21.92 -0.32
C TYR A 200 -1.85 20.65 -1.16
N ALA A 201 -0.91 19.73 -1.05
CA ALA A 201 -0.96 18.43 -1.71
C ALA A 201 -0.77 17.30 -0.69
N ILE A 202 -1.40 16.15 -0.95
CA ILE A 202 -1.16 14.91 -0.24
C ILE A 202 -0.56 13.91 -1.22
N GLY A 203 0.63 13.38 -0.94
CA GLY A 203 1.33 12.52 -1.89
C GLY A 203 1.50 13.19 -3.26
N SER A 204 0.88 12.63 -4.30
CA SER A 204 0.89 13.16 -5.68
C SER A 204 -0.38 13.91 -6.08
N ARG A 205 -1.34 14.11 -5.17
CA ARG A 205 -2.64 14.73 -5.46
C ARG A 205 -2.77 16.09 -4.79
N SER A 206 -3.35 17.04 -5.49
CA SER A 206 -3.73 18.33 -4.92
C SER A 206 -4.91 18.13 -3.95
N LEU A 207 -4.79 18.63 -2.72
CA LEU A 207 -5.90 18.75 -1.77
C LEU A 207 -6.65 20.05 -2.00
N ARG A 208 -5.89 21.13 -2.19
CA ARG A 208 -6.39 22.46 -2.48
C ARG A 208 -5.37 23.14 -3.39
N PRO A 209 -5.76 23.61 -4.58
CA PRO A 209 -4.83 24.31 -5.44
C PRO A 209 -4.39 25.64 -4.81
N ALA A 210 -3.15 26.05 -5.08
CA ALA A 210 -2.67 27.37 -4.71
C ALA A 210 -3.34 28.41 -5.61
N LYS A 211 -3.94 29.45 -5.03
CA LYS A 211 -4.47 30.57 -5.80
C LYS A 211 -3.34 31.54 -6.12
N VAL A 212 -3.09 31.74 -7.40
CA VAL A 212 -1.86 32.41 -7.86
C VAL A 212 -2.13 33.52 -8.87
N GLY A 213 -1.28 34.54 -8.85
CA GLY A 213 -1.08 35.46 -9.96
C GLY A 213 -0.02 34.90 -10.91
N VAL A 214 -0.24 35.02 -12.22
CA VAL A 214 0.68 34.50 -13.25
C VAL A 214 1.16 35.63 -14.15
N ALA A 215 2.43 35.64 -14.52
CA ALA A 215 2.96 36.61 -15.47
C ALA A 215 2.32 36.44 -16.86
N SER A 216 1.85 37.54 -17.46
CA SER A 216 1.37 37.57 -18.85
C SER A 216 2.47 37.94 -19.82
#